data_AF-A0A9R1NLL4-F1
#
_entry.id   AF-A0A9R1NLL4-F1
#
_cell.length_a   1.000
_cell.length_b   1.000
_cell.length_c   1.000
_cell.angle_alpha   90.00
_cell.angle_beta   90.00
_cell.angle_gamma   90.00
#
_symmetry.space_group_name_H-M   'P 1'
#
loop_
_entity.id
_entity.type
_entity.pdbx_description
1 polymer ?
#
loop_
_entity_poly.entity_id
_entity_poly.type
_entity_poly.pdbx_seq_one_letter_code
_entity_poly.pdbx_strand_id
1 'polypeptide(L)'
;MKSPAVALVLLVAVQCLVLGPGTAATAKPRRTRQGDYLNRLRGSPSSRASWESLAEETTTKATGRPAPVAAAAEAGRKEADRVDALPGQPSGVDFAQYAGYVTVDAAAGRALFYYLAEAVGGNGDGSSSKGKPLLLWLNGGPGCSSLGYGAMEELGPFRVMSDGKTLYRNPYSWNHGTQSPRSRVHRVSGPRAIDSY
;
A
#
# COMPACT_ATOMS: atom_id res chain seq x y z
N MET A 1 32.17 -69.91 33.88
CA MET A 1 31.61 -69.39 32.62
C MET A 1 30.87 -68.10 32.92
N LYS A 2 31.49 -66.93 32.67
CA LYS A 2 30.86 -65.61 32.90
C LYS A 2 30.52 -65.02 31.53
N SER A 3 29.24 -64.67 31.36
CA SER A 3 28.60 -64.38 30.07
C SER A 3 29.06 -63.03 29.49
N PRO A 4 29.41 -62.93 28.19
CA PRO A 4 29.89 -61.69 27.55
C PRO A 4 28.81 -60.63 27.29
N ALA A 5 27.54 -60.93 27.59
CA ALA A 5 26.41 -60.05 27.29
C ALA A 5 26.36 -58.77 28.16
N VAL A 6 26.98 -58.76 29.34
CA VAL A 6 26.93 -57.59 30.26
C VAL A 6 27.91 -56.49 29.83
N ALA A 7 29.01 -56.83 29.15
CA ALA A 7 30.01 -55.84 28.72
C ALA A 7 29.54 -54.98 27.53
N LEU A 8 28.70 -55.53 26.65
CA LEU A 8 28.23 -54.81 25.46
C LEU A 8 27.17 -53.74 25.79
N VAL A 9 26.34 -53.97 26.81
CA VAL A 9 25.29 -53.03 27.23
C VAL A 9 25.88 -51.78 27.87
N LEU A 10 26.98 -51.92 28.62
CA LEU A 10 27.67 -50.77 29.22
C LEU A 10 28.37 -49.89 28.19
N LEU A 11 28.86 -50.46 27.08
CA LEU A 11 29.54 -49.70 26.03
C LEU A 11 28.58 -48.81 25.23
N VAL A 12 27.34 -49.25 25.00
CA VAL A 12 26.31 -48.43 24.32
C VAL A 12 25.80 -47.31 25.23
N ALA A 13 25.69 -47.54 26.54
CA ALA A 13 25.22 -46.52 27.48
C ALA A 13 26.23 -45.36 27.68
N VAL A 14 27.54 -45.64 27.61
CA VAL A 14 28.59 -44.62 27.75
C VAL A 14 28.68 -43.71 26.52
N GLN A 15 28.29 -44.19 25.34
CA GLN A 15 28.34 -43.38 24.12
C GLN A 15 27.14 -42.41 23.98
N CYS A 16 26.08 -42.59 24.78
CA CYS A 16 24.94 -41.67 24.82
C CYS A 16 25.11 -40.48 25.80
N LEU A 17 26.17 -40.45 26.60
CA LEU A 17 26.40 -39.40 27.60
C LEU A 17 27.37 -38.29 27.18
N VAL A 18 27.89 -38.32 25.95
CA VAL A 18 28.57 -37.16 25.36
C VAL A 18 27.55 -36.31 24.59
N LEU A 19 26.55 -35.79 25.32
CA LEU A 19 25.81 -34.61 24.88
C LEU A 19 26.71 -33.41 25.21
N GLY A 20 27.49 -32.97 24.22
CA GLY A 20 28.12 -31.66 24.26
C GLY A 20 27.06 -30.57 24.50
N PRO A 21 27.45 -29.37 24.96
CA PRO A 21 26.52 -28.25 25.07
C PRO A 21 25.96 -27.95 23.68
N GLY A 22 24.76 -28.47 23.42
CA GLY A 22 23.97 -28.11 22.26
C GLY A 22 23.76 -26.62 22.33
N THR A 23 24.47 -25.91 21.46
CA THR A 23 24.30 -24.49 21.19
C THR A 23 22.81 -24.18 21.19
N ALA A 24 22.37 -23.32 22.10
CA ALA A 24 21.05 -22.73 22.02
C ALA A 24 20.90 -22.23 20.58
N ALA A 25 20.03 -22.90 19.82
CA ALA A 25 19.70 -22.46 18.48
C ALA A 25 19.14 -21.05 18.66
N THR A 26 19.96 -20.05 18.34
CA THR A 26 19.54 -18.66 18.31
C THR A 26 18.36 -18.62 17.35
N ALA A 27 17.14 -18.57 17.91
CA ALA A 27 15.94 -18.47 17.12
C ALA A 27 16.13 -17.25 16.21
N LYS A 28 16.27 -17.50 14.91
CA LYS A 28 16.44 -16.46 13.90
C LYS A 28 15.31 -15.46 14.13
N PRO A 29 15.60 -14.15 14.32
CA PRO A 29 14.57 -13.19 14.70
C PRO A 29 13.43 -13.30 13.69
N ARG A 30 12.23 -13.55 14.22
CA ARG A 30 11.03 -13.76 13.41
C ARG A 30 10.88 -12.52 12.53
N ARG A 31 11.05 -12.69 11.21
CA ARG A 31 10.91 -11.59 10.25
C ARG A 31 9.57 -10.92 10.52
N THR A 32 9.61 -9.62 10.83
CA THR A 32 8.40 -8.82 11.00
C THR A 32 7.66 -8.82 9.66
N ARG A 33 6.45 -9.37 9.66
CA ARG A 33 5.55 -9.26 8.51
C ARG A 33 4.79 -7.95 8.62
N GLN A 34 4.36 -7.38 7.50
CA GLN A 34 3.52 -6.16 7.50
C GLN A 34 2.29 -6.29 8.44
N GLY A 35 1.72 -7.50 8.53
CA GLY A 35 0.64 -7.81 9.47
C GLY A 35 1.00 -7.64 10.95
N ASP A 36 2.27 -7.81 11.34
CA ASP A 36 2.73 -7.63 12.72
C ASP A 36 2.71 -6.13 13.10
N TYR A 37 3.06 -5.24 12.17
CA TYR A 37 2.93 -3.79 12.36
C TYR A 37 1.46 -3.38 12.45
N LEU A 38 0.58 -3.94 11.62
CA LEU A 38 -0.86 -3.65 11.65
C LEU A 38 -1.53 -4.17 12.93
N ASN A 39 -1.13 -5.33 13.44
CA ASN A 39 -1.62 -5.83 14.72
C ASN A 39 -1.14 -4.97 15.89
N ARG A 40 0.11 -4.48 15.85
CA ARG A 40 0.61 -3.51 16.83
C ARG A 40 -0.14 -2.18 16.76
N LEU A 41 -0.44 -1.70 15.56
CA LEU A 41 -1.25 -0.50 15.33
C LEU A 41 -2.67 -0.65 15.88
N ARG A 42 -3.32 -1.79 15.63
CA ARG A 42 -4.66 -2.12 16.15
C ARG A 42 -4.71 -2.29 17.66
N GLY A 43 -3.64 -2.85 18.24
CA GLY A 43 -3.50 -3.04 19.67
C GLY A 43 -3.12 -1.78 20.44
N SER A 44 -2.76 -0.69 19.74
CA SER A 44 -2.37 0.57 20.38
C SER A 44 -3.54 1.15 21.18
N PRO A 45 -3.33 1.59 22.44
CA PRO A 45 -4.36 2.25 23.24
C PRO A 45 -5.02 3.43 22.52
N SER A 46 -4.27 4.15 21.68
CA SER A 46 -4.78 5.29 20.92
C SER A 46 -5.75 4.92 19.79
N SER A 47 -5.63 3.73 19.19
CA SER A 47 -6.58 3.30 18.14
C SER A 47 -7.89 2.85 18.76
N ARG A 48 -7.87 2.21 19.94
CA ARG A 48 -9.10 1.87 20.68
C ARG A 48 -9.86 3.14 21.10
N ALA A 49 -9.15 4.10 21.69
CA ALA A 49 -9.73 5.39 22.07
C ALA A 49 -10.29 6.18 20.87
N SER A 50 -9.67 6.09 19.69
CA SER A 50 -10.18 6.76 18.48
C SER A 50 -11.49 6.17 17.97
N TRP A 51 -11.71 4.86 18.10
CA TRP A 51 -12.96 4.22 17.68
C TRP A 51 -14.08 4.39 18.72
N GLU A 52 -13.74 4.40 20.00
CA GLU A 52 -14.67 4.71 21.10
C GLU A 52 -15.11 6.18 21.07
N SER A 53 -14.17 7.11 20.84
CA SER A 53 -14.43 8.53 20.68
C SER A 53 -15.37 8.87 19.52
N LEU A 54 -15.24 8.19 18.37
CA LEU A 54 -16.14 8.39 17.23
C LEU A 54 -17.55 7.81 17.47
N ALA A 55 -17.68 6.83 18.36
CA ALA A 55 -18.97 6.28 18.78
C ALA A 55 -19.65 7.15 19.85
N GLU A 56 -18.90 8.01 20.55
CA GLU A 56 -19.38 8.86 21.65
C GLU A 56 -19.58 10.34 21.27
N GLU A 57 -19.10 10.79 20.11
CA GLU A 57 -19.31 12.15 19.61
C GLU A 57 -20.72 12.33 18.98
N THR A 58 -21.76 12.16 19.80
CA THR A 58 -23.11 12.67 19.51
C THR A 58 -23.65 13.54 20.65
N THR A 59 -22.94 13.77 21.76
CA THR A 59 -23.46 14.62 22.83
C THR A 59 -22.36 15.35 23.62
N THR A 60 -22.47 16.68 23.64
CA THR A 60 -21.91 17.68 24.59
C THR A 60 -20.48 18.23 24.43
N LYS A 61 -20.32 19.43 25.02
CA LYS A 61 -19.53 20.59 24.61
C LYS A 61 -18.45 20.93 25.66
N ALA A 62 -17.23 21.24 25.16
CA ALA A 62 -16.14 22.09 25.68
C ALA A 62 -15.47 21.81 27.05
N THR A 63 -14.13 21.70 27.09
CA THR A 63 -13.17 22.73 27.60
C THR A 63 -11.72 22.20 27.79
N GLY A 64 -10.74 22.94 27.23
CA GLY A 64 -9.35 23.17 27.70
C GLY A 64 -8.39 22.03 28.10
N ARG A 65 -7.31 21.82 27.30
CA ARG A 65 -6.02 21.25 27.74
C ARG A 65 -4.86 21.90 26.97
N PRO A 66 -3.66 22.14 27.57
CA PRO A 66 -2.58 22.83 26.86
C PRO A 66 -2.07 21.97 25.72
N ALA A 67 -1.74 22.62 24.60
CA ALA A 67 -1.27 21.98 23.39
C ALA A 67 0.03 21.21 23.64
N PRO A 68 0.14 19.93 23.21
CA PRO A 68 1.46 19.34 23.04
C PRO A 68 2.13 20.11 21.90
N VAL A 69 3.42 20.40 22.06
CA VAL A 69 4.26 21.01 21.03
C VAL A 69 4.04 20.23 19.75
N ALA A 70 3.29 20.83 18.83
CA ALA A 70 3.12 20.30 17.50
C ALA A 70 4.50 20.29 16.88
N ALA A 71 5.15 19.12 16.84
CA ALA A 71 5.96 18.80 15.70
C ALA A 71 5.01 19.01 14.52
N ALA A 72 5.14 20.17 13.87
CA ALA A 72 4.34 20.52 12.72
C ALA A 72 4.34 19.28 11.83
N ALA A 73 3.16 18.74 11.55
CA ALA A 73 3.02 17.80 10.46
C ALA A 73 3.64 18.52 9.27
N GLU A 74 4.85 18.13 8.89
CA GLU A 74 5.54 18.74 7.78
C GLU A 74 4.60 18.50 6.61
N ALA A 75 3.97 19.57 6.13
CA ALA A 75 3.10 19.48 4.98
C ALA A 75 4.04 19.09 3.85
N GLY A 76 4.15 17.78 3.60
CA GLY A 76 4.96 17.23 2.53
C GLY A 76 4.54 17.94 1.26
N ARG A 77 5.43 18.75 0.69
CA ARG A 77 5.16 19.36 -0.60
C ARG A 77 5.07 18.20 -1.57
N LYS A 78 3.89 17.98 -2.18
CA LYS A 78 3.63 16.94 -3.19
C LYS A 78 4.83 16.67 -4.11
N GLU A 79 5.49 17.72 -4.58
CA GLU A 79 6.65 17.61 -5.48
C GLU A 79 7.88 16.92 -4.87
N ALA A 80 8.07 16.94 -3.55
CA ALA A 80 9.13 16.20 -2.86
C ALA A 80 8.89 14.68 -2.88
N ASP A 81 7.63 14.26 -2.99
CA ASP A 81 7.22 12.86 -3.09
C ASP A 81 7.17 12.37 -4.54
N ARG A 82 7.61 13.20 -5.51
CA ARG A 82 7.54 12.87 -6.93
C ARG A 82 8.43 11.67 -7.25
N VAL A 83 7.86 10.70 -7.96
CA VAL A 83 8.57 9.50 -8.42
C VAL A 83 8.92 9.70 -9.89
N ASP A 84 10.21 9.88 -10.18
CA ASP A 84 10.69 10.04 -11.57
C ASP A 84 10.47 8.76 -12.39
N ALA A 85 10.90 7.62 -11.85
CA ALA A 85 10.64 6.31 -12.41
C ALA A 85 10.71 5.22 -11.34
N LEU A 86 9.84 4.23 -11.42
CA LEU A 86 9.94 3.01 -10.63
C LEU A 86 11.01 2.08 -11.24
N PRO A 87 11.70 1.26 -10.41
CA PRO A 87 12.55 0.20 -10.91
C PRO A 87 11.77 -0.73 -11.86
N GLY A 88 12.33 -0.99 -13.04
CA GLY A 88 11.70 -1.84 -14.05
C GLY A 88 10.50 -1.21 -14.78
N GLN A 89 10.21 0.08 -14.57
CA GLN A 89 9.16 0.80 -15.27
C GLN A 89 9.45 0.91 -16.78
N PRO A 90 8.44 0.70 -17.66
CA PRO A 90 8.62 0.94 -19.08
C PRO A 90 8.84 2.42 -19.38
N SER A 91 9.56 2.72 -20.47
CA SER A 91 9.69 4.08 -20.99
C SER A 91 8.36 4.60 -21.55
N GLY A 92 8.22 5.93 -21.64
CA GLY A 92 7.03 6.55 -22.26
C GLY A 92 5.80 6.59 -21.36
N VAL A 93 6.00 6.66 -20.04
CA VAL A 93 4.94 6.91 -19.06
C VAL A 93 4.49 8.36 -19.16
N ASP A 94 3.19 8.55 -19.34
CA ASP A 94 2.52 9.80 -19.72
C ASP A 94 1.69 10.40 -18.56
N PHE A 95 2.05 10.08 -17.32
CA PHE A 95 1.42 10.60 -16.11
C PHE A 95 2.45 10.82 -15.00
N ALA A 96 2.17 11.78 -14.12
CA ALA A 96 2.97 11.99 -12.92
C ALA A 96 2.56 11.00 -11.82
N GLN A 97 3.53 10.58 -11.01
CA GLN A 97 3.30 9.68 -9.88
C GLN A 97 4.06 10.17 -8.65
N TYR A 98 3.50 9.90 -7.49
CA TYR A 98 3.99 10.36 -6.20
C TYR A 98 3.88 9.24 -5.18
N ALA A 99 4.86 9.12 -4.29
CA ALA A 99 4.86 8.16 -3.21
C ALA A 99 5.53 8.76 -1.98
N GLY A 100 4.87 8.63 -0.83
CA GLY A 100 5.35 9.25 0.39
C GLY A 100 4.57 8.79 1.61
N TYR A 101 4.76 9.51 2.71
CA TYR A 101 4.12 9.23 3.99
C TYR A 101 3.32 10.44 4.46
N VAL A 102 2.09 10.19 4.91
CA VAL A 102 1.26 11.19 5.59
C VAL A 102 1.19 10.83 7.06
N THR A 103 1.68 11.72 7.93
CA THR A 103 1.59 11.55 9.38
C THR A 103 0.14 11.66 9.84
N VAL A 104 -0.37 10.62 10.49
CA VAL A 104 -1.75 10.54 10.98
C VAL A 104 -1.87 10.61 12.51
N ASP A 105 -0.79 10.32 13.23
CA ASP A 105 -0.68 10.58 14.66
C ASP A 105 0.79 10.85 15.00
N ALA A 106 1.15 12.13 15.13
CA ALA A 106 2.50 12.55 15.43
C ALA A 106 2.96 12.11 16.84
N ALA A 107 2.06 12.12 17.83
CA ALA A 107 2.38 11.75 19.20
C ALA A 107 2.74 10.26 19.33
N ALA A 108 2.08 9.41 18.55
CA ALA A 108 2.38 7.99 18.48
C ALA A 108 3.35 7.61 17.34
N GLY A 109 3.87 8.59 16.59
CA GLY A 109 4.79 8.35 15.47
C GLY A 109 4.18 7.52 14.34
N ARG A 110 2.87 7.65 14.07
CA ARG A 110 2.19 6.91 13.00
C ARG A 110 2.08 7.73 11.73
N ALA A 111 2.48 7.12 10.62
CA ALA A 111 2.26 7.63 9.28
C ALA A 111 1.73 6.52 8.36
N LEU A 112 0.93 6.91 7.37
CA LEU A 112 0.43 6.04 6.32
C LEU A 112 1.22 6.30 5.04
N PHE A 113 1.71 5.23 4.42
CA PHE A 113 2.30 5.29 3.09
C PHE A 113 1.19 5.46 2.04
N TYR A 114 1.45 6.27 1.01
CA TYR A 114 0.58 6.38 -0.16
C TYR A 114 1.38 6.24 -1.46
N TYR A 115 0.70 5.79 -2.51
CA TYR A 115 1.15 5.85 -3.89
C TYR A 115 0.02 6.43 -4.73
N LEU A 116 0.29 7.54 -5.42
CA LEU A 116 -0.65 8.27 -6.26
C LEU A 116 -0.15 8.25 -7.70
N ALA A 117 -0.92 7.68 -8.61
CA ALA A 117 -0.75 7.86 -10.04
C ALA A 117 -1.77 8.88 -10.55
N GLU A 118 -1.32 9.98 -11.12
CA GLU A 118 -2.22 10.97 -11.69
C GLU A 118 -2.95 10.41 -12.92
N ALA A 119 -4.09 11.02 -13.24
CA ALA A 119 -4.85 10.68 -14.41
C ALA A 119 -4.04 10.95 -15.69
N VAL A 120 -4.06 10.00 -16.62
CA VAL A 120 -3.51 10.18 -17.97
C VAL A 120 -4.38 11.19 -18.71
N GLY A 121 -3.76 12.24 -19.25
CA GLY A 121 -4.42 13.22 -20.11
C GLY A 121 -4.92 12.55 -21.39
N GLY A 122 -6.12 12.92 -21.86
CA GLY A 122 -6.78 12.29 -23.03
C GLY A 122 -6.03 12.43 -24.36
N ASN A 123 -4.93 13.21 -24.39
CA ASN A 123 -4.15 13.52 -25.58
C ASN A 123 -2.75 12.87 -25.58
N GLY A 124 -2.39 12.07 -24.57
CA GLY A 124 -1.10 11.37 -24.52
C GLY A 124 0.13 12.27 -24.32
N ASP A 125 -0.07 13.56 -24.01
CA ASP A 125 0.96 14.59 -23.85
C ASP A 125 1.32 14.88 -22.38
N GLY A 126 0.76 14.11 -21.43
CA GLY A 126 0.91 14.35 -19.99
C GLY A 126 0.23 15.63 -19.49
N SER A 127 -0.60 16.28 -20.31
CA SER A 127 -1.21 17.57 -19.99
C SER A 127 -2.39 17.43 -19.01
N SER A 128 -2.07 17.79 -17.77
CA SER A 128 -2.85 18.13 -16.60
C SER A 128 -4.00 17.18 -16.21
N SER A 129 -3.76 16.42 -15.14
CA SER A 129 -4.78 15.81 -14.28
C SER A 129 -5.77 16.81 -13.66
N LYS A 130 -5.63 18.13 -13.93
CA LYS A 130 -6.51 19.19 -13.43
C LYS A 130 -7.95 18.93 -13.86
N GLY A 131 -8.87 19.00 -12.89
CA GLY A 131 -10.29 18.78 -13.11
C GLY A 131 -10.70 17.30 -13.21
N LYS A 132 -9.76 16.35 -13.10
CA LYS A 132 -10.10 14.93 -12.91
C LYS A 132 -10.42 14.67 -11.44
N PRO A 133 -11.34 13.73 -11.13
CA PRO A 133 -11.67 13.40 -9.75
C PRO A 133 -10.48 12.74 -9.04
N LEU A 134 -10.39 12.92 -7.72
CA LEU A 134 -9.49 12.16 -6.87
C LEU A 134 -10.20 10.87 -6.43
N LEU A 135 -9.57 9.71 -6.66
CA LEU A 135 -10.06 8.41 -6.23
C LEU A 135 -9.13 7.82 -5.18
N LEU A 136 -9.67 7.50 -4.01
CA LEU A 136 -8.98 6.78 -2.95
C LEU A 136 -9.36 5.30 -3.02
N TRP A 137 -8.37 4.41 -3.14
CA TRP A 137 -8.58 2.97 -3.14
C TRP A 137 -7.97 2.32 -1.90
N LEU A 138 -8.78 1.51 -1.21
CA LEU A 138 -8.38 0.79 -0.01
C LEU A 138 -8.72 -0.69 -0.18
N ASN A 139 -7.71 -1.55 -0.23
CA ASN A 139 -7.95 -2.99 -0.13
C ASN A 139 -8.33 -3.35 1.31
N GLY A 140 -9.26 -4.31 1.42
CA GLY A 140 -9.75 -4.81 2.69
C GLY A 140 -8.89 -5.94 3.26
N GLY A 141 -9.51 -6.71 4.17
CA GLY A 141 -8.79 -7.67 5.00
C GLY A 141 -7.94 -6.95 6.05
N PRO A 142 -7.79 -7.51 7.26
CA PRO A 142 -6.85 -6.91 8.21
C PRO A 142 -5.43 -7.28 7.79
N GLY A 143 -4.66 -6.35 7.22
CA GLY A 143 -3.26 -6.65 6.91
C GLY A 143 -2.80 -6.31 5.50
N CYS A 144 -3.73 -6.34 4.54
CA CYS A 144 -3.39 -6.32 3.13
C CYS A 144 -3.02 -4.90 2.68
N SER A 145 -2.04 -4.82 1.79
CA SER A 145 -1.55 -3.54 1.25
C SER A 145 -2.33 -3.15 0.00
N SER A 146 -2.86 -1.93 -0.04
CA SER A 146 -3.44 -1.37 -1.27
C SER A 146 -2.41 -1.16 -2.37
N LEU A 147 -1.13 -0.98 -2.03
CA LEU A 147 -0.06 -0.92 -3.03
C LEU A 147 0.14 -2.30 -3.69
N GLY A 148 0.23 -3.36 -2.87
CA GLY A 148 0.48 -4.71 -3.36
C GLY A 148 -0.67 -5.22 -4.22
N TYR A 149 -1.88 -5.25 -3.67
CA TYR A 149 -3.05 -5.74 -4.41
C TYR A 149 -3.60 -4.69 -5.37
N GLY A 150 -4.13 -3.58 -4.85
CA GLY A 150 -4.78 -2.53 -5.64
C GLY A 150 -3.91 -2.00 -6.77
N ALA A 151 -2.74 -1.48 -6.45
CA ALA A 151 -1.92 -0.77 -7.44
C ALA A 151 -1.15 -1.71 -8.39
N MET A 152 -0.66 -2.87 -7.92
CA MET A 152 0.18 -3.76 -8.75
C MET A 152 -0.59 -4.95 -9.35
N GLU A 153 -1.65 -5.42 -8.70
CA GLU A 153 -2.38 -6.66 -9.07
C GLU A 153 -3.85 -6.45 -9.46
N GLU A 154 -4.43 -5.27 -9.25
CA GLU A 154 -5.83 -4.99 -9.61
C GLU A 154 -6.00 -3.87 -10.64
N LEU A 155 -5.84 -2.60 -10.24
CA LEU A 155 -6.34 -1.44 -11.00
C LEU A 155 -5.32 -0.32 -11.24
N GLY A 156 -4.12 -0.42 -10.67
CA GLY A 156 -3.09 0.60 -10.85
C GLY A 156 -2.48 0.61 -12.26
N PRO A 157 -1.58 1.58 -12.53
CA PRO A 157 -1.06 1.83 -13.88
C PRO A 157 -0.09 0.78 -14.39
N PHE A 158 0.49 -0.03 -13.50
CA PHE A 158 1.49 -1.02 -13.83
C PHE A 158 1.14 -2.38 -13.24
N ARG A 159 1.69 -3.41 -13.87
CA ARG A 159 1.66 -4.79 -13.42
C ARG A 159 3.09 -5.29 -13.24
N VAL A 160 3.30 -6.16 -12.28
CA VAL A 160 4.60 -6.82 -12.07
C VAL A 160 4.69 -8.02 -13.02
N MET A 161 5.79 -8.10 -13.76
CA MET A 161 6.10 -9.26 -14.60
C MET A 161 6.44 -10.49 -13.75
N SER A 162 6.41 -11.67 -14.36
CA SER A 162 6.74 -12.94 -13.68
C SER A 162 8.17 -13.00 -13.14
N ASP A 163 9.07 -12.13 -13.62
CA ASP A 163 10.44 -12.01 -13.11
C ASP A 163 10.53 -11.29 -11.75
N GLY A 164 9.43 -10.68 -11.28
CA GLY A 164 9.36 -9.92 -10.04
C GLY A 164 10.21 -8.63 -10.02
N LYS A 165 10.70 -8.19 -11.17
CA LYS A 165 11.66 -7.09 -11.32
C LYS A 165 11.22 -6.03 -12.32
N THR A 166 10.51 -6.44 -13.37
CA THR A 166 10.05 -5.53 -14.42
C THR A 166 8.57 -5.26 -14.31
N LEU A 167 8.17 -4.09 -14.80
CA LEU A 167 6.79 -3.64 -14.84
C LEU A 167 6.33 -3.55 -16.29
N TYR A 168 5.03 -3.76 -16.51
CA TYR A 168 4.38 -3.45 -17.78
C TYR A 168 3.14 -2.60 -17.54
N ARG A 169 2.77 -1.78 -18.54
CA ARG A 169 1.60 -0.90 -18.45
C ARG A 169 0.32 -1.73 -18.37
N ASN A 170 -0.57 -1.37 -17.44
CA ASN A 170 -1.90 -1.93 -17.36
C ASN A 170 -2.83 -1.16 -18.33
N PRO A 171 -3.28 -1.75 -19.45
CA PRO A 171 -4.13 -1.04 -20.41
C PRO A 171 -5.54 -0.73 -19.87
N TYR A 172 -5.93 -1.33 -18.74
CA TYR A 172 -7.21 -1.13 -18.08
C TYR A 172 -7.08 -0.41 -16.74
N SER A 173 -5.99 0.34 -16.52
CA SER A 173 -5.79 1.05 -15.27
C SER A 173 -6.83 2.14 -15.06
N TRP A 174 -7.23 2.34 -13.81
CA TRP A 174 -8.27 3.31 -13.48
C TRP A 174 -7.79 4.77 -13.56
N ASN A 175 -6.47 5.00 -13.67
CA ASN A 175 -5.94 6.34 -13.94
C ASN A 175 -6.02 6.72 -15.43
N HIS A 176 -6.52 5.84 -16.32
CA HIS A 176 -7.00 6.29 -17.64
C HIS A 176 -8.30 7.05 -17.47
N GLY A 177 -8.26 8.38 -17.65
CA GLY A 177 -9.47 9.18 -17.61
C GLY A 177 -10.43 8.72 -18.71
N THR A 178 -11.66 8.34 -18.35
CA THR A 178 -12.72 8.18 -19.34
C THR A 178 -12.80 9.49 -20.13
N GLN A 179 -12.63 9.41 -21.46
CA GLN A 179 -13.03 10.52 -22.32
C GLN A 179 -14.54 10.66 -22.07
N SER A 180 -14.95 11.70 -21.34
CA SER A 180 -16.37 12.02 -21.25
C SER A 180 -16.84 12.22 -22.69
N PRO A 181 -17.79 11.44 -23.22
CA PRO A 181 -18.29 11.62 -24.57
C PRO A 181 -19.21 12.84 -24.57
N ARG A 182 -18.61 14.03 -24.49
CA ARG A 182 -19.32 15.31 -24.56
C ARG A 182 -18.86 16.18 -25.71
N SER A 183 -18.53 15.56 -26.84
CA SER A 183 -18.35 16.30 -28.10
C SER A 183 -18.83 15.59 -29.37
N ARG A 184 -19.37 14.37 -29.30
CA ARG A 184 -20.04 13.76 -30.46
C ARG A 184 -21.53 14.14 -30.49
N VAL A 185 -21.81 15.43 -30.61
CA VAL A 185 -23.11 15.85 -31.16
C VAL A 185 -23.07 15.47 -32.63
N HIS A 186 -23.63 14.31 -32.98
CA HIS A 186 -24.07 14.09 -34.34
C HIS A 186 -25.15 15.13 -34.62
N ARG A 187 -24.74 16.25 -35.22
CA ARG A 187 -25.67 17.14 -35.91
C ARG A 187 -26.19 16.35 -37.10
N VAL A 188 -27.29 15.63 -36.89
CA VAL A 188 -28.13 15.16 -37.99
C VAL A 188 -28.59 16.42 -38.71
N SER A 189 -28.01 16.66 -39.88
CA SER A 189 -28.43 17.74 -40.75
C SER A 189 -29.80 17.31 -41.32
N GLY A 190 -30.86 17.98 -40.87
CA GLY A 190 -32.21 17.76 -41.38
C GLY A 190 -32.31 18.08 -42.88
N PRO A 191 -33.38 17.61 -43.55
CA PRO A 191 -33.49 17.64 -45.01
C PRO A 191 -33.55 19.08 -45.54
N ARG A 192 -32.80 19.29 -46.63
CA ARG A 192 -32.86 20.51 -47.46
C ARG A 192 -34.31 20.76 -47.89
N ALA A 193 -34.79 21.97 -47.64
CA ALA A 193 -35.97 22.48 -48.31
C ALA A 193 -35.74 22.39 -49.83
N ILE A 194 -36.71 21.79 -50.52
CA ILE A 194 -36.82 21.80 -51.97
C ILE A 194 -37.35 23.20 -52.32
N ASP A 195 -36.53 24.01 -52.97
CA ASP A 195 -37.01 25.21 -53.64
C ASP A 195 -37.79 24.81 -54.90
N SER A 196 -38.95 25.43 -55.03
CA SER A 196 -39.90 25.30 -56.11
C SER A 196 -39.31 25.73 -57.46
N TYR A 197 -39.48 24.90 -58.49
CA TYR A 197 -39.90 25.27 -59.85
C TYR A 197 -40.54 24.05 -60.52
#